data_AF-A0A5J4TFH6-F1
#
_entry.id   AF-A0A5J4TFH6-F1
#
_cell.length_a   1.000
_cell.length_b   1.000
_cell.length_c   1.000
_cell.angle_alpha   90.00
_cell.angle_beta   90.00
_cell.angle_gamma   90.00
#
_symmetry.space_group_name_H-M   'P 1'
#
loop_
_entity.id
_entity.type
_entity.pdbx_description
1 polymer ?
#
loop_
_entity_poly.entity_id
_entity_poly.type
_entity_poly.pdbx_seq_one_letter_code
_entity_poly.pdbx_strand_id
1 'polypeptide(L)'
;MDHARDYNVEGGILSLGEFIFLELLSEMELPQDVRQFLILNKKTFKLILHPRYAKIIQSIIQITPLFVIKDAWLGCSDGNKFFHSDLDHFCTIAIDPIIRDGIVRIEVMFENTLGWNRMIGIADASCSFAAGNLP
;
A
#
# COMPACT_ATOMS: atom_id res chain seq x y z
N MET A 1 27.33 3.67 -24.67
CA MET A 1 26.80 4.01 -23.33
C MET A 1 26.44 5.48 -23.37
N ASP A 2 25.17 5.83 -23.62
CA ASP A 2 24.80 7.23 -23.91
C ASP A 2 23.44 7.66 -23.32
N HIS A 3 22.93 6.94 -22.31
CA HIS A 3 21.60 7.21 -21.72
C HIS A 3 21.63 8.04 -20.43
N ALA A 4 22.81 8.39 -19.90
CA ALA A 4 22.96 9.09 -18.61
C ALA A 4 22.75 10.63 -18.69
N ARG A 5 22.60 11.18 -19.90
CA ARG A 5 22.47 12.64 -20.10
C ARG A 5 21.03 13.15 -20.05
N ASP A 6 20.04 12.29 -20.26
CA ASP A 6 18.65 12.74 -20.41
C ASP A 6 17.94 13.10 -19.09
N TYR A 7 18.47 12.63 -17.96
CA TYR A 7 17.90 12.87 -16.62
C TYR A 7 18.72 13.85 -15.78
N ASN A 8 19.95 14.14 -16.19
CA ASN A 8 20.70 15.25 -15.64
C ASN A 8 20.06 16.56 -16.13
N VAL A 9 19.41 17.27 -15.22
CA VAL A 9 19.05 18.66 -15.47
C VAL A 9 20.36 19.42 -15.64
N GLU A 10 20.73 19.81 -16.87
CA GLU A 10 21.73 20.88 -17.04
C GLU A 10 21.30 22.07 -16.17
N GLY A 11 22.12 22.41 -15.16
CA GLY A 11 21.80 23.38 -14.11
C GLY A 11 21.12 22.82 -12.85
N GLY A 12 21.07 21.51 -12.65
CA GLY A 12 20.66 20.88 -11.39
C GLY A 12 21.58 21.30 -10.24
N ILE A 13 21.18 21.01 -8.99
CA ILE A 13 22.01 21.33 -7.81
C ILE A 13 23.35 20.59 -7.97
N LEU A 14 24.35 21.33 -8.45
CA LEU A 14 25.69 20.83 -8.72
C LEU A 14 26.20 20.18 -7.44
N SER A 15 26.83 19.00 -7.58
CA SER A 15 27.40 18.15 -6.51
C SER A 15 26.49 17.14 -5.78
N LEU A 16 25.21 16.98 -6.13
CA LEU A 16 24.34 15.99 -5.46
C LEU A 16 24.17 14.64 -6.18
N GLY A 17 24.76 14.47 -7.38
CA GLY A 17 24.70 13.22 -8.14
C GLY A 17 23.51 13.10 -9.10
N GLU A 18 23.60 12.14 -10.04
CA GLU A 18 22.66 11.96 -11.17
C GLU A 18 21.23 11.61 -10.73
N PHE A 19 21.06 10.99 -9.56
CA PHE A 19 19.78 10.45 -9.11
C PHE A 19 19.11 11.26 -7.99
N ILE A 20 19.63 12.45 -7.66
CA ILE A 20 19.16 13.23 -6.51
C ILE A 20 17.65 13.47 -6.52
N PHE A 21 17.03 13.68 -7.69
CA PHE A 21 15.58 13.88 -7.75
C PHE A 21 14.78 12.60 -7.49
N LEU A 22 15.32 11.43 -7.84
CA LEU A 22 14.67 10.16 -7.49
C LEU A 22 14.84 9.84 -5.99
N GLU A 23 15.97 10.23 -5.40
CA GLU A 23 16.19 10.15 -3.95
C GLU A 23 15.24 11.10 -3.22
N LEU A 24 15.09 12.34 -3.70
CA LEU A 24 14.10 13.27 -3.16
C LEU A 24 12.68 12.71 -3.25
N LEU A 25 12.30 12.12 -4.39
CA LEU A 25 10.99 11.50 -4.55
C LEU A 25 10.78 10.32 -3.59
N SER A 26 11.83 9.54 -3.27
CA SER A 26 11.70 8.40 -2.35
C SER A 26 11.51 8.79 -0.88
N GLU A 27 11.90 10.01 -0.51
CA GLU A 27 11.68 10.55 0.83
C GLU A 27 10.31 11.24 1.00
N MET A 28 9.49 11.32 -0.06
CA MET A 28 8.15 11.92 0.04
C MET A 28 7.16 10.93 0.64
N GLU A 29 6.35 11.39 1.60
CA GLU A 29 5.34 10.56 2.27
C GLU A 29 4.00 10.54 1.53
N LEU A 30 3.65 11.64 0.86
CA LEU A 30 2.36 11.82 0.21
C LEU A 30 2.46 11.74 -1.32
N PRO A 31 1.60 10.97 -2.00
CA PRO A 31 1.58 10.91 -3.47
C PRO A 31 1.35 12.29 -4.13
N GLN A 32 0.67 13.19 -3.42
CA GLN A 32 0.39 14.56 -3.88
C GLN A 32 1.68 15.37 -4.01
N ASP A 33 2.65 15.18 -3.10
CA ASP A 33 3.91 15.92 -3.11
C ASP A 33 4.78 15.47 -4.28
N VAL A 34 4.81 14.16 -4.56
CA VAL A 34 5.46 13.61 -5.75
C VAL A 34 4.86 14.22 -7.00
N ARG A 35 3.53 14.27 -7.10
CA ARG A 35 2.84 14.88 -8.24
C ARG A 35 3.19 16.35 -8.41
N GLN A 36 3.18 17.13 -7.33
CA GLN A 36 3.52 18.56 -7.36
C GLN A 36 4.96 18.77 -7.85
N PHE A 37 5.89 17.96 -7.37
CA PHE A 37 7.28 18.02 -7.79
C PHE A 37 7.47 17.67 -9.28
N LEU A 38 6.80 16.62 -9.75
CA LEU A 38 6.91 16.18 -11.14
C LEU A 38 6.45 17.25 -12.14
N ILE A 39 5.39 18.00 -11.81
CA ILE A 39 4.81 19.00 -12.72
C ILE A 39 5.53 20.37 -12.71
N LEU A 40 6.60 20.54 -11.93
CA LEU A 40 7.34 21.80 -11.87
C LEU A 40 7.90 22.23 -13.23
N ASN A 41 8.47 21.29 -14.00
CA ASN A 41 8.94 21.55 -15.35
C ASN A 41 9.04 20.28 -16.20
N LYS A 42 9.33 20.44 -17.49
CA LYS A 42 9.47 19.33 -18.45
C LYS A 42 10.57 18.33 -18.08
N LYS A 43 11.64 18.77 -17.41
CA LYS A 43 12.76 17.88 -17.04
C LYS A 43 12.38 17.02 -15.83
N THR A 44 11.77 17.59 -14.78
CA THR A 44 11.25 16.82 -13.63
C THR A 44 10.15 15.86 -14.05
N PHE A 45 9.30 16.25 -14.99
CA PHE A 45 8.25 15.37 -15.51
C PHE A 45 8.80 14.09 -16.15
N LYS A 46 10.00 14.11 -16.76
CA LYS A 46 10.64 12.91 -17.33
C LYS A 46 10.98 11.85 -16.28
N LEU A 47 11.01 12.18 -14.99
CA LEU A 47 11.28 11.21 -13.92
C LEU A 47 10.25 10.06 -13.91
N ILE A 48 9.03 10.29 -14.40
CA ILE A 48 8.01 9.22 -14.52
C ILE A 48 8.45 8.07 -15.44
N LEU A 49 9.35 8.34 -16.38
CA LEU A 49 9.86 7.34 -17.34
C LEU A 49 11.04 6.56 -16.75
N HIS A 50 11.59 6.99 -15.61
CA HIS A 50 12.73 6.35 -15.00
C HIS A 50 12.33 4.99 -14.40
N PRO A 51 13.10 3.90 -14.62
CA PRO A 51 12.74 2.56 -14.13
C PRO A 51 12.51 2.46 -12.61
N ARG A 52 13.18 3.31 -11.81
CA ARG A 52 12.99 3.38 -10.36
C ARG A 52 11.66 4.04 -9.93
N TYR A 53 11.03 4.83 -10.80
CA TYR A 53 9.84 5.61 -10.44
C TYR A 53 8.70 4.71 -9.94
N ALA A 54 8.44 3.59 -10.61
CA ALA A 54 7.38 2.67 -10.22
C ALA A 54 7.59 2.12 -8.79
N LYS A 55 8.83 1.78 -8.43
CA LYS A 55 9.16 1.30 -7.08
C LYS A 55 8.99 2.39 -6.02
N ILE A 56 9.37 3.63 -6.34
CA ILE A 56 9.19 4.78 -5.46
C ILE A 56 7.71 5.06 -5.22
N ILE A 57 6.91 5.16 -6.29
CA ILE A 57 5.47 5.37 -6.13
C ILE A 57 4.83 4.23 -5.36
N GLN A 58 5.23 2.99 -5.62
CA GLN A 58 4.75 1.84 -4.88
C GLN A 58 5.04 1.98 -3.37
N SER A 59 6.25 2.36 -2.97
CA SER A 59 6.56 2.52 -1.54
C SER A 59 5.78 3.64 -0.86
N ILE A 60 5.35 4.65 -1.61
CA ILE A 60 4.58 5.79 -1.09
C ILE A 60 3.09 5.46 -0.98
N ILE A 61 2.52 4.73 -1.95
CA ILE A 61 1.08 4.41 -1.95
C ILE A 61 0.73 3.13 -1.22
N GLN A 62 1.70 2.21 -1.04
CA GLN A 62 1.44 0.91 -0.46
C GLN A 62 1.35 1.01 1.06
N ILE A 63 0.18 0.68 1.59
CA ILE A 63 -0.06 0.61 3.02
C ILE A 63 0.15 -0.84 3.48
N THR A 64 0.92 -0.99 4.57
CA THR A 64 1.07 -2.27 5.25
C THR A 64 -0.06 -2.42 6.26
N PRO A 65 -1.02 -3.34 6.05
CA PRO A 65 -2.12 -3.53 6.97
C PRO A 65 -1.67 -4.31 8.22
N LEU A 66 -2.15 -3.88 9.38
CA LEU A 66 -2.09 -4.64 10.63
C LEU A 66 -3.50 -5.10 11.00
N PHE A 67 -3.70 -6.41 11.17
CA PHE A 67 -4.97 -6.94 11.62
C PHE A 67 -5.11 -6.78 13.14
N VAL A 68 -6.20 -6.16 13.57
CA VAL A 68 -6.54 -6.01 14.99
C VAL A 68 -7.38 -7.21 15.42
N ILE A 69 -6.72 -8.27 15.86
CA ILE A 69 -7.36 -9.51 16.31
C ILE A 69 -7.54 -9.44 17.83
N LYS A 70 -8.78 -9.25 18.28
CA LYS A 70 -9.10 -9.15 19.72
C LYS A 70 -9.22 -10.51 20.41
N ASP A 71 -9.73 -11.50 19.70
CA ASP A 71 -9.96 -12.84 20.22
C ASP A 71 -9.25 -13.89 19.35
N ALA A 72 -8.54 -14.81 20.00
CA ALA A 72 -7.77 -15.85 19.31
C ALA A 72 -8.63 -16.82 18.48
N TRP A 73 -9.93 -16.93 18.77
CA TRP A 73 -10.84 -17.78 18.01
C TRP A 73 -11.17 -17.20 16.63
N LEU A 74 -10.93 -15.90 16.37
CA LEU A 74 -11.18 -15.31 15.05
C LEU A 74 -10.17 -15.80 14.02
N GLY A 75 -8.94 -16.08 14.47
CA GLY A 75 -7.82 -16.44 13.61
C GLY A 75 -6.48 -15.90 14.08
N CYS A 76 -5.48 -15.98 13.20
CA CYS A 76 -4.15 -15.40 13.40
C CYS A 76 -3.68 -14.67 12.13
N SER A 77 -2.56 -13.96 12.21
CA SER A 77 -2.01 -13.23 11.06
C SER A 77 -0.51 -13.38 10.94
N ASP A 78 -0.02 -13.41 9.70
CA ASP A 78 1.38 -13.30 9.33
C ASP A 78 1.54 -12.17 8.30
N GLY A 79 2.04 -11.02 8.77
CA GLY A 79 2.10 -9.79 7.96
C GLY A 79 0.73 -9.40 7.40
N ASN A 80 0.61 -9.38 6.08
CA ASN A 80 -0.61 -9.02 5.36
C ASN A 80 -1.54 -10.21 5.08
N LYS A 81 -1.24 -11.39 5.64
CA LYS A 81 -2.07 -12.59 5.54
C LYS A 81 -2.83 -12.80 6.82
N PHE A 82 -4.13 -12.98 6.70
CA PHE A 82 -5.01 -13.40 7.78
C PHE A 82 -5.43 -14.85 7.59
N PHE A 83 -5.31 -15.65 8.63
CA PHE A 83 -5.75 -17.04 8.68
C PHE A 83 -7.03 -17.08 9.50
N HIS A 84 -8.16 -17.33 8.85
CA HIS A 84 -9.44 -17.52 9.53
C HIS A 84 -9.41 -18.83 10.31
N SER A 85 -9.97 -18.83 11.52
CA SER A 85 -10.10 -20.04 12.33
C SER A 85 -10.87 -21.14 11.59
N ASP A 86 -10.62 -22.39 11.94
CA ASP A 86 -11.36 -23.55 11.44
C ASP A 86 -12.83 -23.62 11.92
N LEU A 87 -13.26 -22.67 12.76
CA LEU A 87 -14.64 -22.53 13.20
C LEU A 87 -15.50 -21.91 12.10
N ASP A 88 -16.68 -22.51 11.84
CA ASP A 88 -17.66 -22.01 10.87
C ASP A 88 -18.46 -20.83 11.42
N HIS A 89 -17.76 -19.72 11.72
CA HIS A 89 -18.33 -18.52 12.31
C HIS A 89 -18.01 -17.28 11.48
N PHE A 90 -18.96 -16.33 11.48
CA PHE A 90 -18.74 -15.00 10.94
C PHE A 90 -17.67 -14.28 11.77
N CYS A 91 -16.74 -13.62 11.07
CA CYS A 91 -15.61 -12.94 11.64
C CYS A 91 -15.52 -11.52 11.06
N THR A 92 -15.34 -10.54 11.93
CA THR A 92 -15.09 -9.14 11.55
C THR A 92 -13.75 -8.72 12.14
N ILE A 93 -12.87 -8.22 11.29
CA ILE A 93 -11.50 -7.84 11.67
C ILE A 93 -11.31 -6.39 11.29
N ALA A 94 -10.86 -5.58 12.25
CA ALA A 94 -10.43 -4.22 11.96
C ALA A 94 -8.99 -4.23 11.45
N ILE A 95 -8.66 -3.28 10.58
CA ILE A 95 -7.32 -3.09 10.04
C ILE A 95 -6.81 -1.71 10.47
N ASP A 96 -5.56 -1.66 10.90
CA ASP A 96 -4.82 -0.44 11.22
C ASP A 96 -3.66 -0.27 10.22
N PRO A 97 -3.47 0.91 9.60
CA PRO A 97 -4.32 2.12 9.70
C PRO A 97 -5.66 1.98 8.97
N ILE A 98 -6.62 2.85 9.33
CA ILE A 98 -7.83 3.08 8.53
C ILE A 98 -7.38 3.55 7.14
N ILE A 99 -7.83 2.83 6.10
CA ILE A 99 -7.48 3.11 4.71
C ILE A 99 -8.28 4.33 4.25
N ARG A 100 -7.64 5.50 4.22
CA ARG A 100 -8.22 6.74 3.68
C ARG A 100 -7.77 7.03 2.25
N ASP A 101 -6.50 6.77 1.99
CA ASP A 101 -5.82 6.95 0.71
C ASP A 101 -4.85 5.78 0.49
N GLY A 102 -4.36 5.58 -0.73
CA GLY A 102 -3.36 4.55 -1.04
C GLY A 102 -3.94 3.18 -1.43
N ILE A 103 -3.10 2.14 -1.35
CA ILE A 103 -3.42 0.77 -1.78
C ILE A 103 -2.98 -0.21 -0.69
N VAL A 104 -3.92 -1.07 -0.27
CA VAL A 104 -3.66 -2.17 0.65
C VAL A 104 -3.80 -3.50 -0.08
N ARG A 105 -2.89 -4.44 0.22
CA ARG A 105 -2.96 -5.83 -0.23
C ARG A 105 -3.14 -6.75 0.98
N ILE A 106 -4.26 -7.45 1.03
CA ILE A 106 -4.57 -8.43 2.07
C ILE A 106 -4.73 -9.80 1.42
N GLU A 107 -4.26 -10.85 2.10
CA GLU A 107 -4.59 -12.24 1.78
C GLU A 107 -5.43 -12.82 2.92
N VAL A 108 -6.49 -13.57 2.60
CA VAL A 108 -7.28 -14.29 3.59
C VAL A 108 -7.25 -15.77 3.25
N MET A 109 -6.78 -16.57 4.19
CA MET A 109 -6.71 -18.02 4.09
C MET A 109 -7.87 -18.62 4.88
N PHE A 110 -8.67 -19.46 4.20
CA PHE A 110 -9.70 -20.28 4.82
C PHE A 110 -9.27 -21.74 4.76
N GLU A 111 -9.11 -22.36 5.92
CA GLU A 111 -8.81 -23.79 6.03
C GLU A 111 -10.10 -24.59 6.30
N ASN A 112 -10.06 -25.89 6.06
CA ASN A 112 -11.15 -26.82 6.40
C ASN A 112 -12.55 -26.36 5.94
N THR A 113 -12.66 -25.86 4.71
CA THR A 113 -13.91 -25.24 4.23
C THR A 113 -15.05 -26.23 4.02
N LEU A 114 -14.80 -27.55 4.10
CA LEU A 114 -15.80 -28.64 3.96
C LEU A 114 -16.73 -28.50 2.74
N GLY A 115 -16.29 -27.80 1.69
CA GLY A 115 -17.08 -27.53 0.48
C GLY A 115 -18.05 -26.33 0.57
N TRP A 116 -18.04 -25.58 1.68
CA TRP A 116 -18.81 -24.34 1.82
C TRP A 116 -18.17 -23.16 1.09
N ASN A 117 -19.02 -22.28 0.56
CA ASN A 117 -18.56 -21.03 -0.05
C ASN A 117 -18.07 -20.07 1.04
N ARG A 118 -16.92 -19.43 0.80
CA ARG A 118 -16.36 -18.38 1.66
C ARG A 118 -16.49 -17.04 0.95
N MET A 119 -16.84 -16.02 1.71
CA MET A 119 -17.07 -14.66 1.22
C MET A 119 -16.26 -13.68 2.05
N ILE A 120 -15.76 -12.63 1.41
CA ILE A 120 -15.07 -11.52 2.07
C ILE A 120 -15.81 -10.25 1.69
N GLY A 121 -16.11 -9.43 2.69
CA GLY A 121 -16.70 -8.10 2.52
C GLY A 121 -15.78 -7.04 3.11
N ILE A 122 -15.82 -5.84 2.54
CA ILE A 122 -15.16 -4.64 3.08
C ILE A 122 -16.24 -3.64 3.41
N ALA A 123 -16.14 -3.02 4.58
CA ALA A 123 -17.06 -2.01 5.05
C ALA A 123 -16.30 -0.72 5.36
N ASP A 124 -17.00 0.41 5.30
CA ASP A 124 -16.47 1.69 5.73
C ASP A 124 -16.19 1.68 7.24
N ALA A 125 -15.22 2.48 7.69
CA ALA A 125 -14.88 2.58 9.11
C ALA A 125 -16.03 3.12 9.98
N SER A 126 -17.03 3.78 9.38
CA SER A 126 -18.26 4.20 10.07
C SER A 126 -19.25 3.07 10.34
N CYS A 127 -19.08 1.90 9.71
CA CYS A 127 -19.93 0.74 9.96
C CYS A 127 -19.58 0.10 11.31
N SER A 128 -20.60 -0.11 12.15
CA SER A 128 -20.48 -0.87 13.39
C SER A 128 -21.11 -2.24 13.23
N PHE A 129 -20.33 -3.30 13.43
CA PHE A 129 -20.83 -4.68 13.43
C PHE A 129 -20.92 -5.19 14.86
N ALA A 130 -22.07 -5.76 15.23
CA ALA A 130 -22.19 -6.51 16.47
C ALA A 130 -21.50 -7.87 16.31
N ALA A 131 -20.75 -8.30 17.33
CA ALA A 131 -20.07 -9.59 17.29
C ALA A 131 -21.06 -10.73 17.04
N GLY A 132 -20.77 -11.59 16.05
CA GLY A 132 -21.60 -12.75 15.70
C GLY A 132 -22.84 -12.44 14.86
N ASN A 133 -23.07 -11.19 14.44
CA ASN A 133 -24.13 -10.85 13.50
C ASN A 133 -23.58 -10.72 12.07
N LEU A 134 -24.45 -11.00 11.10
CA LEU A 134 -24.22 -10.63 9.71
C LEU A 134 -24.14 -9.08 9.60
N PRO A 135 -23.49 -8.56 8.54
CA PRO A 135 -23.64 -7.18 8.12
C PRO A 135 -25.11 -6.75 7.98
#